data_AF-A0A9E1JC00-F1
#
_entry.id   AF-A0A9E1JC00-F1
#
_cell.length_a   1.000
_cell.length_b   1.000
_cell.length_c   1.000
_cell.angle_alpha   90.00
_cell.angle_beta   90.00
_cell.angle_gamma   90.00
#
_symmetry.space_group_name_H-M   'P 1'
#
loop_
_entity.id
_entity.type
_entity.pdbx_description
1 polymer ?
#
loop_
_entity_poly.entity_id
_entity_poly.type
_entity_poly.pdbx_seq_one_letter_code
_entity_poly.pdbx_strand_id
1 'polypeptide(L)'
;MIARGKIAYENNCVSCHMINLAGAENWRGLDEDGHRKAPPLNGTGHTWHHDDKTLHSIIKYGLANLIDGYEGKMMGFEENLSDKDIDSVLAYIKSYWSKDKYEHQINLSK
;
A
#
# COMPACT_ATOMS: atom_id res chain seq x y z
N MET A 1 -13.60 10.56 -1.41
CA MET A 1 -12.37 9.81 -1.74
C MET A 1 -12.12 8.70 -0.71
N ILE A 2 -11.93 9.03 0.57
CA ILE A 2 -11.63 8.04 1.64
C ILE A 2 -12.65 6.89 1.74
N ALA A 3 -13.96 7.16 1.73
CA ALA A 3 -14.96 6.09 1.84
C ALA A 3 -14.92 5.09 0.67
N ARG A 4 -14.72 5.60 -0.56
CA ARG A 4 -14.51 4.76 -1.76
C ARG A 4 -13.20 3.98 -1.64
N GLY A 5 -12.15 4.62 -1.17
CA GLY A 5 -10.85 4.01 -0.91
C GLY A 5 -10.91 2.87 0.08
N LYS A 6 -11.68 3.03 1.17
CA LYS A 6 -11.93 1.97 2.15
C LYS A 6 -12.58 0.75 1.50
N ILE A 7 -13.62 0.95 0.70
CA ILE A 7 -14.32 -0.15 0.00
C ILE A 7 -13.36 -0.86 -0.96
N ALA A 8 -12.61 -0.10 -1.78
CA ALA A 8 -11.62 -0.68 -2.69
C ALA A 8 -10.52 -1.44 -1.93
N TYR A 9 -10.03 -0.90 -0.81
CA TYR A 9 -9.04 -1.55 0.05
C TYR A 9 -9.58 -2.86 0.65
N GLU A 10 -10.81 -2.85 1.17
CA GLU A 10 -11.45 -4.03 1.76
C GLU A 10 -11.70 -5.14 0.74
N ASN A 11 -11.96 -4.79 -0.51
CA ASN A 11 -12.19 -5.78 -1.55
C ASN A 11 -10.90 -6.36 -2.16
N ASN A 12 -9.79 -5.61 -2.14
CA ASN A 12 -8.62 -5.94 -2.95
C ASN A 12 -7.31 -6.11 -2.15
N CYS A 13 -7.18 -5.46 -1.00
CA CYS A 13 -5.91 -5.34 -0.28
C CYS A 13 -5.92 -6.00 1.11
N VAL A 14 -7.10 -6.12 1.73
CA VAL A 14 -7.25 -6.53 3.14
C VAL A 14 -6.77 -7.94 3.42
N SER A 15 -6.81 -8.83 2.42
CA SER A 15 -6.39 -10.23 2.57
C SER A 15 -4.91 -10.35 2.96
N CYS A 16 -4.07 -9.40 2.51
CA CYS A 16 -2.64 -9.36 2.82
C CYS A 16 -2.31 -8.28 3.86
N HIS A 17 -2.84 -7.07 3.68
CA HIS A 17 -2.50 -5.91 4.54
C HIS A 17 -3.38 -5.79 5.79
N MET A 18 -4.32 -6.73 5.99
CA MET A 18 -5.20 -6.87 7.15
C MET A 18 -6.17 -5.71 7.38
N ILE A 19 -7.16 -5.94 8.24
CA ILE A 19 -8.14 -4.90 8.61
C ILE A 19 -7.39 -3.71 9.22
N ASN A 20 -7.90 -2.49 8.98
CA ASN A 20 -7.31 -1.25 9.49
C ASN A 20 -5.82 -1.06 9.10
N LEU A 21 -5.40 -1.67 7.99
CA LEU A 21 -4.06 -1.57 7.44
C LEU A 21 -2.95 -1.98 8.42
N ALA A 22 -3.27 -2.92 9.30
CA ALA A 22 -2.39 -3.38 10.37
C ALA A 22 -1.17 -4.17 9.86
N GLY A 23 -1.19 -4.64 8.62
CA GLY A 23 -0.20 -5.55 8.08
C GLY A 23 -0.28 -6.94 8.70
N ALA A 24 0.45 -7.87 8.12
CA ALA A 24 0.53 -9.22 8.65
C ALA A 24 1.23 -9.26 10.02
N GLU A 25 0.89 -10.24 10.85
CA GLU A 25 1.60 -10.47 12.10
C GLU A 25 3.07 -10.81 11.83
N ASN A 26 3.98 -10.21 12.63
CA ASN A 26 5.42 -10.33 12.44
C ASN A 26 5.88 -9.98 11.01
N TRP A 27 5.29 -8.94 10.41
CA TRP A 27 5.50 -8.53 9.00
C TRP A 27 6.95 -8.35 8.56
N ARG A 28 7.90 -8.14 9.48
CA ARG A 28 9.34 -8.07 9.16
C ARG A 28 9.92 -9.43 8.75
N GLY A 29 9.24 -10.52 9.06
CA GLY A 29 9.64 -11.88 8.69
C GLY A 29 9.23 -12.28 7.28
N LEU A 30 9.43 -13.57 6.99
CA LEU A 30 8.99 -14.22 5.77
C LEU A 30 7.73 -15.04 6.04
N ASP A 31 6.93 -15.27 5.00
CA ASP A 31 5.86 -16.26 5.01
C ASP A 31 6.39 -17.67 4.71
N GLU A 32 5.48 -18.64 4.62
CA GLU A 32 5.81 -20.07 4.43
C GLU A 32 6.52 -20.35 3.10
N ASP A 33 6.28 -19.50 2.09
CA ASP A 33 6.91 -19.60 0.77
C ASP A 33 8.26 -18.84 0.72
N GLY A 34 8.70 -18.25 1.84
CA GLY A 34 9.96 -17.51 1.92
C GLY A 34 9.87 -16.06 1.44
N HIS A 35 8.67 -15.52 1.21
CA HIS A 35 8.48 -14.14 0.74
C HIS A 35 8.21 -13.17 1.89
N ARG A 36 8.56 -11.89 1.68
CA ARG A 36 8.29 -10.83 2.67
C ARG A 36 6.79 -10.71 2.91
N LYS A 37 6.40 -10.76 4.18
CA LYS A 37 5.02 -10.53 4.60
C LYS A 37 4.58 -9.09 4.31
N ALA A 38 3.28 -8.91 4.07
CA ALA A 38 2.70 -7.60 3.79
C ALA A 38 2.88 -6.64 4.98
N PRO A 39 3.53 -5.48 4.80
CA PRO A 39 3.76 -4.53 5.88
C PRO A 39 2.48 -3.78 6.30
N PRO A 40 2.43 -3.22 7.51
CA PRO A 40 1.40 -2.27 7.90
C PRO A 40 1.44 -1.03 7.02
N LEU A 41 0.27 -0.61 6.53
CA LEU A 41 0.12 0.64 5.78
C LEU A 41 -0.48 1.77 6.64
N ASN A 42 -0.89 1.48 7.88
CA ASN A 42 -1.44 2.47 8.83
C ASN A 42 -0.40 3.46 9.41
N GLY A 43 0.82 3.50 8.88
CA GLY A 43 1.87 4.41 9.32
C GLY A 43 2.79 3.86 10.41
N THR A 44 2.58 2.63 10.91
CA THR A 44 3.56 1.94 11.78
C THR A 44 4.69 1.28 11.00
N GLY A 45 4.51 1.11 9.69
CA GLY A 45 5.54 0.75 8.72
C GLY A 45 6.20 1.98 8.10
N HIS A 46 6.71 1.81 6.88
CA HIS A 46 7.49 2.84 6.18
C HIS A 46 6.81 3.38 4.90
N THR A 47 5.53 3.07 4.67
CA THR A 47 4.80 3.50 3.46
C THR A 47 4.84 5.01 3.24
N TRP A 48 4.82 5.80 4.33
CA TRP A 48 4.84 7.26 4.30
C TRP A 48 6.20 7.88 3.89
N HIS A 49 7.25 7.07 3.72
CA HIS A 49 8.53 7.51 3.17
C HIS A 49 8.53 7.65 1.63
N HIS A 50 7.45 7.24 0.96
CA HIS A 50 7.37 7.19 -0.50
C HIS A 50 6.35 8.20 -1.01
N ASP A 51 6.67 8.84 -2.14
CA ASP A 51 5.80 9.81 -2.79
C ASP A 51 4.58 9.13 -3.46
N ASP A 52 3.58 9.95 -3.82
CA ASP A 52 2.33 9.47 -4.41
C ASP A 52 2.50 8.77 -5.74
N LYS A 53 3.42 9.22 -6.60
CA LYS A 53 3.66 8.58 -7.89
C LYS A 53 4.21 7.17 -7.67
N THR A 54 5.20 7.04 -6.79
CA THR A 54 5.77 5.74 -6.41
C THR A 54 4.71 4.82 -5.82
N LEU A 55 3.93 5.29 -4.84
CA LEU A 55 2.90 4.47 -4.21
C LEU A 55 1.78 4.06 -5.19
N HIS A 56 1.36 4.97 -6.06
CA HIS A 56 0.37 4.69 -7.10
C HIS A 56 0.89 3.61 -8.06
N SER A 57 2.13 3.77 -8.56
CA SER A 57 2.76 2.79 -9.45
C SER A 57 2.87 1.41 -8.80
N ILE A 58 3.20 1.33 -7.50
CA ILE A 58 3.27 0.05 -6.79
C ILE A 58 1.91 -0.64 -6.75
N ILE A 59 0.82 0.10 -6.47
CA ILE A 59 -0.53 -0.49 -6.47
C ILE A 59 -0.94 -0.90 -7.89
N LYS A 60 -0.66 -0.06 -8.89
CA LYS A 60 -1.06 -0.32 -10.27
C LYS A 60 -0.33 -1.51 -10.89
N TYR A 61 1.00 -1.51 -10.80
CA TYR A 61 1.85 -2.45 -11.53
C TYR A 61 2.36 -3.60 -10.67
N GLY A 62 2.32 -3.47 -9.34
CA GLY A 62 2.97 -4.43 -8.44
C GLY A 62 4.49 -4.26 -8.43
N LEU A 63 5.15 -4.84 -7.44
CA LEU A 63 6.60 -4.67 -7.27
C LEU A 63 7.42 -5.48 -8.27
N ALA A 64 6.92 -6.66 -8.70
CA ALA A 64 7.59 -7.52 -9.67
C ALA A 64 7.77 -6.84 -11.05
N ASN A 65 6.86 -5.93 -11.43
CA ASN A 65 6.97 -5.17 -12.69
C ASN A 65 7.80 -3.88 -12.55
N LEU A 66 8.20 -3.50 -11.33
CA LEU A 66 8.96 -2.28 -11.06
C LEU A 66 10.40 -2.53 -10.63
N ILE A 67 10.68 -3.72 -10.10
CA ILE A 67 11.98 -4.09 -9.53
C ILE A 67 12.40 -5.42 -10.16
N ASP A 68 13.50 -5.39 -10.91
CA ASP A 68 14.02 -6.59 -11.57
C ASP A 68 14.48 -7.62 -10.52
N GLY A 69 14.08 -8.88 -10.73
CA GLY A 69 14.34 -9.97 -9.77
C GLY A 69 13.54 -9.89 -8.46
N TYR A 70 12.48 -9.08 -8.38
CA TYR A 70 11.62 -9.08 -7.19
C TYR A 70 10.70 -10.29 -7.15
N GLU A 71 10.86 -11.13 -6.13
CA GLU A 71 10.08 -12.37 -5.95
C GLU A 71 8.88 -12.21 -5.01
N GLY A 72 8.58 -11.02 -4.49
CA GLY A 72 7.52 -10.85 -3.48
C GLY A 72 6.08 -10.87 -4.04
N LYS A 73 5.11 -11.00 -3.13
CA LYS A 73 3.70 -11.24 -3.46
C LYS A 73 2.85 -9.98 -3.69
N MET A 74 3.45 -8.80 -3.76
CA MET A 74 2.72 -7.56 -4.04
C MET A 74 2.40 -7.45 -5.54
N MET A 75 1.21 -7.92 -5.90
CA MET A 75 0.70 -7.92 -7.28
C MET A 75 0.20 -6.52 -7.70
N GLY A 76 0.15 -6.29 -9.02
CA GLY A 76 -0.45 -5.10 -9.60
C GLY A 76 -1.96 -5.25 -9.79
N PHE A 77 -2.67 -4.13 -9.75
CA PHE A 77 -4.12 -4.04 -9.88
C PHE A 77 -4.59 -3.26 -11.11
N GLU A 78 -3.72 -3.04 -12.12
CA GLU A 78 -4.03 -2.28 -13.34
C GLU A 78 -5.33 -2.74 -14.04
N GLU A 79 -5.57 -4.04 -14.11
CA GLU A 79 -6.78 -4.62 -14.72
C GLU A 79 -8.00 -4.60 -13.80
N ASN A 80 -7.82 -4.31 -12.50
CA ASN A 80 -8.87 -4.40 -11.47
C ASN A 80 -9.32 -3.04 -10.91
N LEU A 81 -8.43 -2.05 -10.91
CA LEU A 81 -8.65 -0.74 -10.31
C LEU A 81 -8.30 0.36 -11.30
N SER A 82 -9.23 1.33 -11.46
CA SER A 82 -8.92 2.56 -12.17
C SER A 82 -7.92 3.43 -11.38
N ASP A 83 -7.20 4.32 -12.06
CA ASP A 83 -6.29 5.27 -11.40
C ASP A 83 -7.00 6.05 -10.27
N LYS A 84 -8.27 6.42 -10.47
CA LYS A 84 -9.09 7.09 -9.46
C LYS A 84 -9.40 6.21 -8.25
N ASP A 85 -9.54 4.90 -8.44
CA ASP A 85 -9.71 3.95 -7.34
C ASP A 85 -8.40 3.79 -6.56
N ILE A 86 -7.27 3.70 -7.26
CA ILE A 86 -5.94 3.65 -6.65
C ILE A 86 -5.69 4.91 -5.80
N ASP A 87 -5.96 6.09 -6.34
CA ASP A 87 -5.84 7.35 -5.60
C ASP A 87 -6.78 7.40 -4.39
N SER A 88 -7.98 6.82 -4.52
CA SER A 88 -8.91 6.71 -3.41
C SER A 88 -8.37 5.78 -2.31
N VAL A 89 -7.77 4.64 -2.69
CA VAL A 89 -7.08 3.72 -1.75
C VAL A 89 -5.93 4.43 -1.05
N LEU A 90 -5.10 5.19 -1.77
CA LEU A 90 -4.04 6.00 -1.18
C LEU A 90 -4.60 7.03 -0.19
N ALA A 91 -5.68 7.74 -0.53
CA ALA A 91 -6.32 8.67 0.39
C ALA A 91 -6.83 7.97 1.66
N TYR A 92 -7.35 6.74 1.54
CA TYR A 92 -7.74 5.92 2.69
C TYR A 92 -6.54 5.51 3.55
N ILE A 93 -5.45 5.01 2.95
CA ILE A 93 -4.20 4.67 3.65
C ILE A 93 -3.68 5.87 4.44
N LYS A 94 -3.58 7.03 3.77
CA LYS A 94 -3.08 8.28 4.35
C LYS A 94 -3.92 8.77 5.53
N SER A 95 -5.21 8.44 5.58
CA SER A 95 -6.09 8.84 6.68
C SER A 95 -5.76 8.19 8.02
N TYR A 96 -4.95 7.12 8.03
CA TYR A 96 -4.47 6.47 9.25
C TYR A 96 -3.18 7.08 9.80
N TRP A 97 -2.49 7.89 9.00
CA TRP A 97 -1.20 8.43 9.39
C TRP A 97 -1.38 9.58 10.38
N SER A 98 -0.45 9.69 11.32
CA SER A 98 -0.34 10.88 12.15
C SER A 98 -0.05 12.10 11.28
N LYS A 99 -0.42 13.29 11.79
CA LYS A 99 -0.30 14.55 11.04
C LYS A 99 1.12 14.79 10.53
N ASP A 100 2.14 14.51 11.34
CA ASP A 100 3.56 14.64 10.98
C ASP A 100 3.97 13.73 9.82
N LYS A 101 3.50 12.48 9.79
CA LYS A 101 3.78 11.53 8.69
C LYS A 101 3.06 11.91 7.41
N TYR A 102 1.81 12.33 7.53
CA TYR A 102 1.05 12.85 6.39
C TYR A 102 1.74 14.08 5.79
N GLU A 103 2.11 15.06 6.63
CA GLU A 103 2.82 16.27 6.21
C GLU A 103 4.17 15.97 5.57
N HIS A 104 4.94 15.03 6.14
CA HIS A 104 6.17 14.56 5.52
C HIS A 104 5.93 14.00 4.13
N GLN A 105 4.98 13.07 3.98
CA GLN A 105 4.75 12.39 2.71
C GLN A 105 4.23 13.32 1.61
N ILE A 106 3.32 14.24 1.94
CA ILE A 106 2.83 15.20 0.94
C ILE A 106 3.93 16.15 0.47
N ASN A 107 4.96 16.40 1.29
CA ASN A 107 6.11 17.19 0.86
C ASN A 107 7.04 16.43 -0.10
N LEU A 108 7.05 15.09 -0.06
CA LEU A 108 7.75 14.25 -1.05
C LEU A 108 7.05 14.24 -2.41
N SER A 109 5.74 14.51 -2.42
CA SER A 109 4.87 14.43 -3.61
C SER A 109 4.68 15.78 -4.32
N LYS A 110 5.47 16.80 -3.95
CA LYS A 110 5.50 18.12 -4.58
C LYS A 110 6.41 18.13 -5.80
#